data_AF-A0A930KFX3-F1
#
_entry.id   AF-A0A930KFX3-F1
#
_cell.length_a   1.000
_cell.length_b   1.000
_cell.length_c   1.000
_cell.angle_alpha   90.00
_cell.angle_beta   90.00
_cell.angle_gamma   90.00
#
_symmetry.space_group_name_H-M   'P 1'
#
loop_
_entity.id
_entity.type
_entity.pdbx_description
1 polymer ?
#
loop_
_entity_poly.entity_id
_entity_poly.type
_entity_poly.pdbx_seq_one_letter_code
_entity_poly.pdbx_strand_id
1 'polypeptide(L)'
;MSLTAEDIYTIRLLVNDLPSDDKQVHDHETIFSDRDIELLASLEPASVAAVVVRRVAARLLRRMATDENLLSKKITTQDLSVDGVAVAAELRAQADALDAEANRIHDEGDPMLGAWFEPMGECRYGSLYF
;
A
#
# COMPACT_ATOMS: atom_id res chain seq x y z
N MET A 1 -7.97 -4.49 -15.61
CA MET A 1 -7.75 -3.08 -16.01
C MET A 1 -6.28 -2.92 -16.36
N SER A 2 -5.95 -2.20 -17.43
CA SER A 2 -4.55 -1.90 -17.76
C SER A 2 -4.10 -0.66 -16.97
N LEU A 3 -2.93 -0.72 -16.34
CA LEU A 3 -2.31 0.46 -15.74
C LEU A 3 -1.77 1.37 -16.83
N THR A 4 -1.78 2.67 -16.58
CA THR A 4 -1.04 3.65 -17.39
C THR A 4 0.41 3.75 -16.91
N ALA A 5 1.27 4.38 -17.71
CA ALA A 5 2.65 4.67 -17.30
C ALA A 5 2.70 5.55 -16.04
N GLU A 6 1.75 6.47 -15.89
CA GLU A 6 1.62 7.34 -14.71
C GLU A 6 1.21 6.56 -13.47
N ASP A 7 0.32 5.56 -13.60
CA ASP A 7 -0.04 4.67 -12.50
C ASP A 7 1.17 3.86 -12.03
N ILE A 8 1.95 3.31 -12.96
CA ILE A 8 3.18 2.56 -12.66
C ILE A 8 4.19 3.48 -11.96
N TYR A 9 4.39 4.70 -12.46
CA TYR A 9 5.26 5.68 -11.82
C TYR A 9 4.79 6.04 -10.41
N THR A 10 3.48 6.20 -10.21
CA THR A 10 2.89 6.46 -8.88
C THR A 10 3.15 5.31 -7.92
N ILE A 11 2.99 4.06 -8.37
CA ILE A 11 3.32 2.86 -7.56
C ILE A 11 4.78 2.90 -7.15
N ARG A 12 5.70 3.16 -8.11
CA ARG A 12 7.14 3.29 -7.85
C ARG A 12 7.47 4.37 -6.83
N LEU A 13 6.82 5.52 -6.94
CA LEU A 13 6.96 6.62 -5.98
C LEU A 13 6.50 6.21 -4.58
N LEU A 14 5.37 5.50 -4.45
CA LEU A 14 4.82 5.07 -3.17
C LEU A 14 5.69 4.03 -2.45
N VAL A 15 6.42 3.20 -3.20
CA VAL A 15 7.31 2.17 -2.63
C VAL A 15 8.78 2.59 -2.63
N ASN A 16 9.08 3.82 -3.06
CA ASN A 16 10.44 4.36 -3.22
C ASN A 16 11.35 3.49 -4.13
N ASP A 17 10.77 2.92 -5.19
CA ASP A 17 11.45 2.15 -6.25
C ASP A 17 11.53 2.95 -7.56
N LEU A 18 12.09 4.15 -7.45
CA LEU A 18 12.24 5.08 -8.57
C LEU A 18 13.48 4.72 -9.39
N PRO A 19 13.41 4.79 -10.74
CA PRO A 19 14.58 4.60 -11.57
C PRO A 19 15.64 5.67 -11.26
N SER A 20 16.92 5.30 -11.33
CA SER A 20 18.00 6.25 -11.10
C SER A 20 18.07 7.28 -12.25
N ASP A 21 17.99 8.57 -11.93
CA ASP A 21 18.11 9.66 -12.91
C ASP A 21 19.55 9.86 -13.41
N ASP A 22 20.53 9.26 -12.71
CA ASP A 22 21.95 9.41 -13.02
C ASP A 22 22.45 8.30 -13.97
N LYS A 23 22.94 8.72 -15.15
CA LYS A 23 23.50 7.82 -16.17
C LYS A 23 24.90 7.27 -15.81
N GLN A 24 25.49 7.67 -14.69
CA GLN A 24 26.88 7.31 -14.34
C GLN A 24 27.04 6.51 -13.04
N VAL A 25 25.97 6.33 -12.25
CA VAL A 25 26.05 5.55 -11.01
C VAL A 25 25.70 4.10 -11.31
N HIS A 26 26.57 3.19 -10.85
CA HIS A 26 26.43 1.75 -11.02
C HIS A 26 25.04 1.25 -10.59
N ASP A 27 24.20 0.97 -11.58
CA ASP A 27 23.21 -0.11 -11.61
C ASP A 27 22.35 -0.24 -10.34
N HIS A 28 21.50 0.76 -10.10
CA HIS A 28 20.27 0.53 -9.34
C HIS A 28 19.13 0.44 -10.36
N GLU A 29 19.15 -0.66 -11.10
CA GLU A 29 17.96 -1.21 -11.72
C GLU A 29 16.87 -1.31 -10.64
N THR A 30 15.66 -0.89 -10.99
CA THR A 30 14.53 -0.88 -10.06
C THR A 30 14.30 -2.28 -9.48
N ILE A 31 13.96 -2.36 -8.20
CA ILE A 31 13.73 -3.62 -7.46
C ILE A 31 12.64 -4.45 -8.15
N PHE A 32 11.59 -3.80 -8.63
CA PHE A 32 10.49 -4.44 -9.33
C PHE A 32 10.47 -4.02 -10.80
N SER A 33 10.33 -5.01 -11.70
CA SER A 33 10.10 -4.74 -13.11
C SER A 33 8.67 -4.22 -13.32
N ASP A 34 8.44 -3.44 -14.39
CA ASP A 34 7.08 -3.02 -14.77
C ASP A 34 6.15 -4.23 -14.94
N ARG A 35 6.70 -5.36 -15.42
CA ARG A 35 5.95 -6.60 -15.58
C ARG A 35 5.45 -7.17 -14.25
N ASP A 36 6.24 -7.07 -13.19
CA ASP A 36 5.82 -7.51 -11.85
C ASP A 36 4.66 -6.65 -11.33
N ILE A 37 4.75 -5.34 -11.53
CA ILE A 37 3.72 -4.36 -11.15
C ILE A 37 2.41 -4.64 -11.89
N GLU A 38 2.48 -4.83 -13.21
CA GLU A 38 1.32 -5.18 -14.04
C GLU A 38 0.69 -6.52 -13.63
N LEU A 39 1.52 -7.52 -13.31
CA LEU A 39 1.03 -8.82 -12.89
C LEU A 39 0.27 -8.69 -11.56
N LEU A 40 0.82 -7.97 -10.58
CA LEU A 40 0.15 -7.71 -9.31
C LEU A 40 -1.16 -6.94 -9.49
N ALA A 41 -1.17 -5.94 -10.38
CA ALA A 41 -2.37 -5.19 -10.71
C ALA A 41 -3.45 -6.06 -11.38
N SER A 42 -3.06 -7.03 -12.19
CA SER A 42 -4.01 -7.95 -12.84
C SER A 42 -4.71 -8.91 -11.86
N LEU A 43 -4.13 -9.11 -10.67
CA LEU A 43 -4.72 -9.87 -9.57
C LEU A 43 -5.64 -9.04 -8.67
N GLU A 44 -5.73 -7.72 -8.86
CA GLU A 44 -6.62 -6.87 -8.08
C GLU A 44 -8.04 -6.88 -8.68
N PRO A 45 -9.08 -7.21 -7.90
CA PRO A 45 -10.46 -7.24 -8.40
C PRO A 45 -11.09 -5.84 -8.53
N ALA A 46 -10.41 -4.78 -8.07
CA ALA A 46 -10.94 -3.42 -8.10
C ALA A 46 -10.93 -2.82 -9.52
N SER A 47 -12.00 -2.09 -9.85
CA SER A 47 -12.15 -1.39 -11.12
C SER A 47 -11.65 0.06 -11.11
N VAL A 48 -11.28 0.59 -9.94
CA VAL A 48 -10.83 1.97 -9.75
C VAL A 48 -9.30 2.02 -9.71
N ALA A 49 -8.68 2.76 -10.63
CA ALA A 49 -7.22 2.85 -10.75
C ALA A 49 -6.54 3.29 -9.46
N ALA A 50 -7.09 4.32 -8.78
CA ALA A 50 -6.56 4.82 -7.52
C ALA A 50 -6.53 3.76 -6.39
N VAL A 51 -7.51 2.84 -6.38
CA VAL A 51 -7.57 1.70 -5.43
C VAL A 51 -6.53 0.66 -5.81
N VAL A 52 -6.45 0.28 -7.08
CA VAL A 52 -5.49 -0.71 -7.59
C VAL A 52 -4.05 -0.26 -7.33
N VAL A 53 -3.70 0.99 -7.63
CA VAL A 53 -2.37 1.58 -7.39
C VAL A 53 -1.94 1.40 -5.94
N ARG A 54 -2.80 1.74 -4.97
CA ARG A 54 -2.49 1.65 -3.54
C ARG A 54 -2.36 0.21 -3.06
N ARG A 55 -3.25 -0.67 -3.50
CA ARG A 55 -3.17 -2.11 -3.13
C ARG A 55 -1.94 -2.80 -3.71
N VAL A 56 -1.58 -2.47 -4.95
CA VAL A 56 -0.35 -2.99 -5.57
C VAL A 56 0.89 -2.48 -4.81
N ALA A 57 0.95 -1.18 -4.50
CA ALA A 57 2.05 -0.63 -3.69
C ALA A 57 2.12 -1.30 -2.30
N ALA A 58 0.99 -1.51 -1.63
CA ALA A 58 0.93 -2.22 -0.36
C ALA A 58 1.46 -3.66 -0.46
N ARG A 59 1.12 -4.39 -1.54
CA ARG A 59 1.65 -5.74 -1.79
C ARG A 59 3.16 -5.76 -2.00
N LEU A 60 3.70 -4.78 -2.74
CA LEU A 60 5.14 -4.65 -2.96
C LEU A 60 5.89 -4.37 -1.66
N LEU A 61 5.40 -3.44 -0.83
CA LEU A 61 5.97 -3.16 0.50
C LEU A 61 5.99 -4.40 1.40
N ARG A 62 4.92 -5.23 1.37
CA ARG A 62 4.89 -6.50 2.11
C ARG A 62 5.89 -7.52 1.59
N ARG A 63 6.18 -7.53 0.29
CA ARG A 63 7.23 -8.36 -0.32
C ARG A 63 8.60 -7.92 0.17
N MET A 64 8.90 -6.62 0.11
CA MET A 64 10.15 -6.04 0.67
C MET A 64 10.30 -6.37 2.16
N ALA A 65 9.24 -6.22 2.96
CA ALA A 65 9.25 -6.56 4.38
C ALA A 65 9.48 -8.06 4.67
N THR A 66 9.12 -8.92 3.71
CA THR A 66 9.36 -10.36 3.81
C THR A 66 10.82 -10.66 3.52
N ASP A 67 11.36 -10.04 2.47
CA ASP A 67 12.77 -10.19 2.08
C ASP A 67 13.70 -9.69 3.20
N GLU A 68 13.41 -8.54 3.81
CA GLU A 68 14.17 -8.01 4.96
C GLU A 68 14.16 -8.95 6.17
N ASN A 69 13.01 -9.53 6.50
CA ASN A 69 12.92 -10.47 7.61
C ASN A 69 13.67 -11.79 7.31
N LEU A 70 13.67 -12.25 6.06
CA LEU A 70 14.44 -13.43 5.64
C LEU A 70 15.95 -13.17 5.66
N LEU A 71 16.38 -11.97 5.23
CA LEU A 71 17.78 -11.54 5.29
C LEU A 71 18.26 -11.43 6.74
N SER A 72 17.49 -10.77 7.60
CA SER A 72 17.79 -10.66 9.05
C SER A 72 17.91 -12.04 9.71
N LYS A 73 17.05 -12.99 9.36
CA LYS A 73 17.14 -14.39 9.85
C LYS A 73 18.37 -15.14 9.35
N LYS A 74 18.87 -14.81 8.14
CA LYS A 74 20.03 -15.47 7.54
C LYS A 74 21.35 -14.88 8.05
N ILE A 75 21.39 -13.58 8.32
CA ILE A 75 22.57 -12.84 8.78
C ILE A 75 22.43 -12.59 10.29
N THR A 76 22.50 -13.65 11.09
CA THR A 76 22.38 -13.56 12.56
C THR A 76 23.71 -13.31 13.28
N THR A 77 24.84 -13.32 12.56
CA THR A 77 26.18 -13.39 13.17
C THR A 77 27.18 -12.34 12.68
N GLN A 78 26.89 -11.56 11.63
CA GLN A 78 27.82 -10.56 11.10
C GLN A 78 27.09 -9.27 10.71
N ASP A 79 27.38 -8.23 11.49
CA ASP A 79 27.12 -6.80 11.25
C ASP A 79 25.66 -6.29 11.32
N LEU A 80 25.26 -5.88 12.53
CA LEU A 80 23.99 -5.25 12.90
C LEU A 80 23.93 -3.75 12.51
N SER A 81 24.37 -3.38 11.30
CA SER A 81 24.32 -1.97 10.90
C SER A 81 22.87 -1.47 10.70
N VAL A 82 21.91 -2.38 10.47
CA VAL A 82 20.48 -2.06 10.31
C VAL A 82 19.60 -3.14 10.98
N ASP A 83 18.63 -2.71 11.80
CA ASP A 83 17.61 -3.61 12.39
C ASP A 83 16.55 -3.96 11.34
N GLY A 84 16.81 -5.04 10.59
CA GLY A 84 15.90 -5.51 9.52
C GLY A 84 14.49 -5.89 10.01
N VAL A 85 14.31 -6.24 11.30
CA VAL A 85 12.98 -6.50 11.85
C VAL A 85 12.21 -5.19 12.03
N ALA A 86 12.87 -4.15 12.54
CA ALA A 86 12.27 -2.82 12.64
C ALA A 86 11.93 -2.25 11.24
N VAL A 87 12.82 -2.42 10.25
CA VAL A 87 12.54 -2.01 8.85
C VAL A 87 11.33 -2.76 8.31
N ALA A 88 11.27 -4.09 8.48
CA ALA A 88 10.14 -4.89 8.04
C ALA A 88 8.83 -4.52 8.75
N ALA A 89 8.87 -4.06 10.00
CA ALA A 89 7.68 -3.59 10.72
C ALA A 89 7.16 -2.27 10.13
N GLU A 90 8.06 -1.32 9.86
CA GLU A 90 7.72 -0.03 9.23
C GLU A 90 7.12 -0.23 7.83
N LEU A 91 7.74 -1.08 7.00
CA LEU A 91 7.22 -1.39 5.67
C LEU A 91 5.81 -2.00 5.70
N ARG A 92 5.50 -2.85 6.71
CA ARG A 92 4.14 -3.38 6.91
C ARG A 92 3.16 -2.29 7.36
N ALA A 93 3.57 -1.39 8.25
CA ALA A 93 2.72 -0.27 8.68
C ALA A 93 2.36 0.66 7.50
N GLN A 94 3.31 0.96 6.62
CA GLN A 94 3.06 1.72 5.40
C GLN A 94 2.10 0.98 4.44
N ALA A 95 2.28 -0.34 4.29
CA ALA A 95 1.37 -1.15 3.48
C ALA A 95 -0.07 -1.13 4.02
N ASP A 96 -0.24 -1.23 5.34
CA ASP A 96 -1.56 -1.19 5.98
C ASP A 96 -2.22 0.19 5.85
N ALA A 97 -1.44 1.27 5.92
CA ALA A 97 -1.93 2.62 5.69
C ALA A 97 -2.44 2.81 4.25
N LEU A 98 -1.73 2.25 3.25
CA LEU A 98 -2.14 2.27 1.85
C LEU A 98 -3.42 1.47 1.60
N ASP A 99 -3.57 0.29 2.23
CA ASP A 99 -4.81 -0.48 2.14
C ASP A 99 -5.99 0.22 2.81
N ALA A 100 -5.77 0.88 3.95
CA ALA A 100 -6.80 1.69 4.62
C ALA A 100 -7.26 2.85 3.72
N GLU A 101 -6.33 3.53 3.04
CA GLU A 101 -6.65 4.56 2.05
C GLU A 101 -7.39 3.98 0.83
N ALA A 102 -6.95 2.82 0.33
CA ALA A 102 -7.63 2.16 -0.79
C ALA A 102 -9.08 1.79 -0.45
N ASN A 103 -9.33 1.34 0.79
CA ASN A 103 -10.67 1.05 1.27
C ASN A 103 -11.52 2.33 1.40
N ARG A 104 -10.97 3.42 1.95
CA ARG A 104 -11.67 4.72 1.98
C ARG A 104 -12.11 5.17 0.59
N ILE A 105 -11.20 5.12 -0.39
CA ILE A 105 -11.50 5.51 -1.79
C ILE A 105 -12.57 4.60 -2.40
N HIS A 106 -12.47 3.30 -2.15
CA HIS A 106 -13.45 2.33 -2.64
C HIS A 106 -14.85 2.61 -2.06
N ASP A 107 -14.94 2.89 -0.76
CA ASP A 107 -16.21 3.11 -0.06
C ASP A 107 -16.80 4.50 -0.35
N GLU A 108 -15.98 5.54 -0.49
CA GLU A 108 -16.40 6.88 -0.93
C GLU A 108 -16.88 6.90 -2.40
N GLY A 109 -16.34 6.00 -3.23
CA GLY A 109 -16.75 5.79 -4.62
C GLY A 109 -18.02 4.94 -4.78
N ASP A 110 -18.51 4.31 -3.70
CA ASP A 110 -19.75 3.53 -3.69
C ASP A 110 -20.94 4.39 -3.21
N PRO A 111 -21.82 4.85 -4.12
CA PRO A 111 -22.99 5.66 -3.74
C PRO A 111 -24.00 4.91 -2.86
N MET A 112 -23.82 3.61 -2.62
CA MET A 112 -24.69 2.80 -1.79
C MET A 112 -24.18 2.62 -0.34
N LEU A 113 -22.91 2.90 -0.01
CA LEU A 113 -22.36 2.70 1.34
C LEU A 113 -22.48 3.92 2.27
N GLY A 114 -22.64 5.13 1.71
CA GLY A 114 -22.78 6.38 2.47
C GLY A 114 -24.11 6.56 3.22
N ALA A 115 -25.08 5.66 3.06
CA ALA A 115 -26.45 5.79 3.60
C ALA A 115 -26.81 4.79 4.71
N TRP A 116 -25.93 3.83 5.06
CA TRP A 116 -26.28 2.75 6.01
C TRP A 116 -25.64 2.86 7.39
N PHE A 117 -24.72 3.82 7.59
CA PHE A 117 -24.11 4.08 8.89
C PHE A 117 -24.39 5.52 9.34
N GLU A 118 -25.67 5.92 9.34
CA GLU A 118 -26.11 6.86 10.37
C GLU A 118 -26.12 6.07 11.69
N PRO A 119 -25.40 6.51 12.75
CA PRO A 119 -25.54 5.90 14.05
C PRO A 119 -26.99 6.11 14.51
N MET A 120 -27.77 5.05 14.54
CA MET A 120 -29.02 4.98 15.31
C MET A 120 -28.68 5.13 16.79
N GLY A 121 -28.56 6.37 17.25
CA GLY A 121 -28.39 6.79 18.63
C GLY A 121 -28.45 8.31 18.65
N GLU A 122 -29.47 8.94 19.21
CA GLU A 122 -29.75 8.88 20.64
C GLU A 122 -31.25 8.79 20.96
N CYS A 123 -31.63 7.78 21.75
CA CYS A 123 -32.77 7.92 22.66
C CYS A 123 -32.46 9.06 23.63
N ARG A 124 -33.03 10.26 23.41
CA ARG A 124 -33.11 11.28 24.45
C ARG A 124 -34.48 11.25 25.10
N TYR A 125 -34.48 10.80 26.35
CA TYR A 125 -35.51 11.06 27.35
C TYR A 125 -35.86 12.56 27.34
N GLY A 126 -37.11 12.88 27.00
CA GLY A 126 -37.64 14.25 26.97
C GLY A 126 -39.02 14.30 27.60
N SER A 127 -39.08 14.16 28.92
CA SER A 127 -40.18 14.70 29.71
C SER A 127 -40.12 16.22 29.60
N LEU A 128 -41.18 16.86 29.08
CA LEU A 128 -41.69 18.19 29.45
C LEU A 128 -43.02 18.45 28.70
N TYR A 129 -44.10 18.50 29.47
CA TYR A 129 -45.40 19.20 29.31
C TYR A 129 -45.87 19.64 27.91
N PHE A 130 -47.03 19.13 27.47
CA PHE A 130 -48.31 19.85 27.38
C PHE A 130 -49.47 18.85 27.39
#